data_AF-A0A0R3THX8-F1
#
_entry.id   AF-A0A0R3THX8-F1
#
_cell.length_a   1.000
_cell.length_b   1.000
_cell.length_c   1.000
_cell.angle_alpha   90.00
_cell.angle_beta   90.00
_cell.angle_gamma   90.00
#
_symmetry.space_group_name_H-M   'P 1'
#
loop_
_entity.id
_entity.type
_entity.pdbx_description
1 polymer ?
#
loop_
_entity_poly.entity_id
_entity_poly.type
_entity_poly.pdbx_seq_one_letter_code
_entity_poly.pdbx_strand_id
1 'polypeptide(L)'
;MRGNRTIRLDVSGGEFLNPEGLKEMAENLKREMETHSDIILGDYEDTYFNLSLKTQYVFTWAATFCRKSRPIFVFVDDDVPFCERRLLRSLLDLSPMERQVLFHGRPLHGNKVFRFGRNEVGKWSVFKSEIPWPEFVPYLMGCYLIISFENIEKIALGMLFTQSFPNDDAWLCTIAYRLGIEMKSVEKIMRRYQIPTQKPTYFKSIHKKCFDFH
;
A
#
# COMPACT_ATOMS: atom_id res chain seq x y z
N MET A 1 -5.70 -14.02 -15.38
CA MET A 1 -7.09 -14.53 -15.44
C MET A 1 -7.69 -14.43 -14.04
N ARG A 2 -8.77 -13.66 -13.83
CA ARG A 2 -9.49 -13.61 -12.53
C ARG A 2 -10.91 -14.18 -12.73
N GLY A 3 -11.13 -15.42 -12.26
CA GLY A 3 -12.37 -16.18 -12.48
C GLY A 3 -12.52 -16.73 -13.91
N ASN A 4 -13.72 -17.24 -14.24
CA ASN A 4 -14.09 -17.70 -15.60
C ASN A 4 -14.24 -16.54 -16.62
N ARG A 5 -13.86 -15.31 -16.24
CA ARG A 5 -13.89 -14.14 -17.12
C ARG A 5 -12.47 -13.63 -17.30
N THR A 6 -12.01 -13.58 -18.56
CA THR A 6 -10.76 -12.90 -18.90
C THR A 6 -11.03 -11.40 -18.86
N ILE A 7 -10.66 -10.76 -17.75
CA ILE A 7 -10.50 -9.31 -17.73
C ILE A 7 -9.18 -9.03 -18.44
N ARG A 8 -9.24 -8.49 -19.66
CA ARG A 8 -8.08 -7.88 -20.30
C ARG A 8 -7.94 -6.47 -19.74
N LEU A 9 -6.75 -6.18 -19.24
CA LEU A 9 -6.30 -4.82 -19.08
C LEU A 9 -5.80 -4.43 -20.46
N ASP A 10 -6.56 -3.63 -21.19
CA ASP A 10 -6.18 -3.14 -22.53
C ASP A 10 -5.11 -2.03 -22.46
N VAL A 11 -4.39 -1.97 -21.34
CA VAL A 11 -3.36 -0.99 -21.04
C VAL A 11 -2.33 -1.62 -20.10
N SER A 12 -1.18 -1.97 -20.67
CA SER A 12 0.06 -2.18 -19.92
C SER A 12 0.78 -0.84 -19.75
N GLY A 13 1.46 -0.60 -18.62
CA GLY A 13 2.24 0.62 -18.42
C GLY A 13 3.32 0.85 -19.49
N GLY A 14 3.76 -0.23 -20.16
CA GLY A 14 4.69 -0.19 -21.30
C GLY A 14 4.04 -0.12 -22.69
N GLU A 15 2.71 -0.25 -22.81
CA GLU A 15 2.03 -0.35 -24.11
C GLU A 15 2.06 0.97 -24.90
N PHE A 16 2.28 2.09 -24.22
CA PHE A 16 2.47 3.41 -24.82
C PHE A 16 3.93 3.73 -25.17
N LEU A 17 4.87 2.84 -24.84
CA LEU A 17 6.28 3.02 -25.14
C LEU A 17 6.64 2.17 -26.37
N ASN A 18 7.17 2.82 -27.40
CA ASN A 18 7.82 2.11 -28.50
C ASN A 18 9.07 1.37 -27.96
N PRO A 19 9.64 0.42 -28.73
CA PRO A 19 10.82 -0.33 -28.28
C PRO A 19 11.98 0.56 -27.81
N GLU A 20 12.17 1.72 -28.44
CA GLU A 20 13.17 2.72 -28.04
C GLU A 20 12.86 3.32 -26.68
N GLY A 21 11.61 3.71 -26.42
CA GLY A 21 11.17 4.28 -25.14
C GLY A 21 11.24 3.27 -24.00
N LEU A 22 10.95 1.98 -24.26
CA LEU A 22 11.15 0.91 -23.29
C LEU A 22 12.64 0.75 -22.92
N LYS A 23 13.52 0.83 -23.93
CA LYS A 23 14.97 0.75 -23.71
C LYS A 23 15.48 1.95 -22.90
N GLU A 24 15.04 3.16 -23.24
CA GLU A 24 15.40 4.38 -22.51
C GLU A 24 14.94 4.31 -21.05
N MET A 25 13.71 3.88 -20.81
CA MET A 25 13.17 3.71 -19.45
C MET A 25 14.00 2.70 -18.63
N ALA A 26 14.36 1.56 -19.23
CA ALA A 26 15.20 0.56 -18.58
C ALA A 26 16.61 1.08 -18.26
N GLU A 27 17.22 1.85 -19.17
CA GLU A 27 18.53 2.48 -18.95
C GLU A 27 18.46 3.55 -17.85
N ASN A 28 17.40 4.35 -17.80
CA ASN A 28 17.19 5.36 -16.77
C ASN A 28 16.95 4.72 -15.39
N LEU A 29 16.12 3.66 -15.32
CA LEU A 29 15.93 2.89 -14.09
C LEU A 29 17.25 2.29 -13.60
N LYS A 30 18.05 1.70 -14.50
CA LYS A 30 19.36 1.16 -14.15
C LYS A 30 20.27 2.25 -13.55
N ARG A 31 20.31 3.43 -14.16
CA ARG A 31 21.11 4.57 -13.67
C ARG A 31 20.63 5.07 -12.31
N GLU A 32 19.31 5.14 -12.10
CA GLU A 32 18.70 5.51 -10.81
C GLU A 32 19.10 4.52 -9.71
N MET A 33 18.98 3.22 -9.98
CA MET A 33 19.38 2.15 -9.05
C MET A 33 20.87 2.22 -8.69
N GLU A 34 21.75 2.43 -9.69
CA GLU A 34 23.20 2.58 -9.49
C GLU A 34 23.55 3.83 -8.68
N THR A 35 22.77 4.91 -8.81
CA THR A 35 23.04 6.20 -8.15
C THR A 35 22.54 6.23 -6.71
N HIS A 36 21.33 5.71 -6.45
CA HIS A 36 20.62 5.92 -5.18
C HIS A 36 20.54 4.67 -4.29
N SER A 37 20.61 3.47 -4.88
CA SER A 37 20.58 2.20 -4.13
C SER A 37 19.39 2.05 -3.15
N ASP A 38 18.25 2.67 -3.44
CA ASP A 38 17.06 2.75 -2.59
C ASP A 38 15.80 2.12 -3.22
N ILE A 39 15.95 1.43 -4.35
CA ILE A 39 14.85 0.79 -5.08
C ILE A 39 14.80 -0.71 -4.79
N ILE A 40 13.60 -1.18 -4.44
CA ILE A 40 13.25 -2.60 -4.44
C ILE A 40 12.41 -2.87 -5.69
N LEU A 41 12.98 -3.61 -6.63
CA LEU A 41 12.28 -3.99 -7.86
C LEU A 41 11.69 -5.39 -7.72
N GLY A 42 10.39 -5.52 -7.96
CA GLY A 42 9.70 -6.81 -8.01
C GLY A 42 9.40 -7.22 -9.45
N ASP A 43 9.32 -8.53 -9.67
CA ASP A 43 8.96 -9.11 -10.96
C ASP A 43 7.44 -9.30 -11.07
N TYR A 44 6.74 -8.20 -11.33
CA TYR A 44 5.31 -8.17 -11.57
C TYR A 44 4.92 -6.94 -12.39
N GLU A 45 3.75 -7.00 -13.03
CA GLU A 45 3.20 -5.85 -13.74
C GLU A 45 2.56 -4.87 -12.74
N ASP A 46 3.13 -3.67 -12.61
CA ASP A 46 2.63 -2.64 -11.69
C ASP A 46 1.34 -2.01 -12.23
N THR A 47 0.21 -2.53 -11.75
CA THR A 47 -1.13 -2.05 -12.10
C THR A 47 -1.99 -1.96 -10.85
N TYR A 48 -3.07 -1.18 -10.90
CA TYR A 48 -4.04 -1.10 -9.80
C TYR A 48 -4.59 -2.48 -9.37
N PHE A 49 -4.74 -3.42 -10.30
CA PHE A 49 -5.25 -4.76 -9.99
C PHE A 49 -4.21 -5.64 -9.27
N ASN A 50 -2.92 -5.30 -9.40
CA ASN A 50 -1.80 -6.01 -8.81
C ASN A 50 -1.23 -5.31 -7.56
N LEU A 51 -1.88 -4.27 -7.03
CA LEU A 51 -1.43 -3.61 -5.81
C LEU A 51 -1.27 -4.58 -4.64
N SER A 52 -2.14 -5.58 -4.49
CA SER A 52 -1.97 -6.62 -3.47
C SER A 52 -0.68 -7.43 -3.66
N LEU A 53 -0.27 -7.67 -4.91
CA LEU A 53 0.99 -8.36 -5.20
C LEU A 53 2.17 -7.46 -4.84
N LYS A 54 2.12 -6.17 -5.22
CA LYS A 54 3.10 -5.16 -4.78
C LYS A 54 3.24 -5.11 -3.26
N THR A 55 2.12 -5.05 -2.55
CA THR A 55 2.08 -5.07 -1.08
C THR A 55 2.67 -6.36 -0.51
N GLN A 56 2.38 -7.52 -1.12
CA GLN A 56 3.00 -8.78 -0.71
C GLN A 56 4.53 -8.78 -0.88
N TYR A 57 5.05 -8.26 -2.00
CA TYR A 57 6.49 -8.14 -2.25
C TYR A 57 7.14 -7.27 -1.16
N VAL A 58 6.57 -6.10 -0.87
CA VAL A 58 7.13 -5.18 0.14
C VAL A 58 7.11 -5.79 1.53
N PHE A 59 6.00 -6.41 1.95
CA PHE A 59 5.90 -7.04 3.27
C PHE A 59 6.83 -8.24 3.41
N THR A 60 6.95 -9.06 2.36
CA THR A 60 7.87 -10.22 2.34
C THR A 60 9.32 -9.75 2.42
N TRP A 61 9.69 -8.72 1.65
CA TRP A 61 11.02 -8.13 1.70
C TRP A 61 11.32 -7.57 3.10
N ALA A 62 10.40 -6.79 3.66
CA ALA A 62 10.55 -6.19 4.99
C ALA A 62 10.72 -7.25 6.09
N ALA A 63 9.88 -8.28 6.10
CA ALA A 63 9.97 -9.39 7.06
C ALA A 63 11.27 -10.20 6.92
N THR A 64 11.78 -10.36 5.69
CA THR A 64 12.98 -11.15 5.40
C THR A 64 14.26 -10.39 5.74
N PHE A 65 14.40 -9.16 5.24
CA PHE A 65 15.66 -8.44 5.24
C PHE A 65 15.82 -7.47 6.42
N CYS A 66 14.73 -7.03 7.05
CA CYS A 66 14.80 -6.11 8.20
C CYS A 66 14.70 -6.83 9.56
N ARG A 67 14.82 -8.16 9.60
CA ARG A 67 14.63 -8.96 10.81
C ARG A 67 15.59 -8.64 11.96
N LYS A 68 16.81 -8.20 11.65
CA LYS A 68 17.82 -7.81 12.65
C LYS A 68 17.55 -6.43 13.25
N SER A 69 17.20 -5.45 12.41
CA SER A 69 16.99 -4.06 12.83
C SER A 69 15.61 -3.82 13.43
N ARG A 70 14.61 -4.63 13.07
CA ARG A 70 13.21 -4.58 13.57
C ARG A 70 12.63 -3.15 13.56
N PRO A 71 12.68 -2.41 12.45
CA PRO A 71 12.26 -1.02 12.42
C PRO A 71 10.73 -0.89 12.47
N ILE A 72 10.27 0.33 12.76
CA ILE A 72 8.89 0.73 12.47
C ILE A 72 8.83 1.10 10.99
N PHE A 73 7.84 0.57 10.28
CA PHE A 73 7.60 0.88 8.88
C PHE A 73 6.55 1.96 8.74
N VAL A 74 6.77 2.83 7.76
CA VAL A 74 5.83 3.86 7.33
C VAL A 74 5.58 3.61 5.86
N PHE A 75 4.33 3.31 5.51
CA PHE A 75 3.87 3.24 4.12
C PHE A 75 3.16 4.54 3.83
N VAL A 76 3.55 5.20 2.75
CA VAL A 76 3.00 6.50 2.36
C VAL A 76 3.03 6.58 0.84
N ASP A 77 1.94 7.04 0.24
CA ASP A 77 1.87 7.29 -1.19
C ASP A 77 2.75 8.50 -1.56
N ASP A 78 3.23 8.54 -2.80
CA ASP A 78 4.14 9.59 -3.28
C ASP A 78 3.46 10.97 -3.43
N ASP A 79 2.13 11.01 -3.39
CA ASP A 79 1.31 12.21 -3.43
C ASP A 79 0.82 12.68 -2.04
N VAL A 80 1.17 11.95 -0.97
CA VAL A 80 0.79 12.28 0.41
C VAL A 80 1.86 13.14 1.08
N PRO A 81 1.50 14.33 1.62
CA PRO A 81 2.46 15.15 2.35
C PRO A 81 2.93 14.44 3.62
N PHE A 82 4.24 14.40 3.83
CA PHE A 82 4.85 13.74 4.98
C PHE A 82 5.87 14.65 5.68
N CYS A 83 5.90 14.62 7.02
CA CYS A 83 6.88 15.34 7.83
C CYS A 83 7.60 14.38 8.77
N GLU A 84 8.79 13.94 8.36
CA GLU A 84 9.65 12.99 9.09
C GLU A 84 9.91 13.43 10.54
N ARG A 85 10.24 14.70 10.77
CA ARG A 85 10.66 15.21 12.10
C ARG A 85 9.53 15.15 13.10
N ARG A 86 8.31 15.45 12.64
CA ARG A 86 7.12 15.40 13.49
C ARG A 86 6.72 13.96 13.76
N LEU A 87 6.77 13.09 12.75
CA LEU A 87 6.50 11.67 12.96
C LEU A 87 7.48 11.06 13.98
N LEU A 88 8.78 11.31 13.82
CA LEU A 88 9.79 10.78 14.73
C LEU A 88 9.53 11.19 16.18
N ARG A 89 9.18 12.47 16.43
CA ARG A 89 8.78 12.92 17.77
C ARG A 89 7.55 12.18 18.29
N SER A 90 6.50 12.04 17.48
CA SER A 90 5.30 11.28 17.85
C SER A 90 5.62 9.82 18.21
N LEU A 91 6.48 9.16 17.44
CA LEU A 91 6.86 7.77 17.69
C LEU A 91 7.74 7.64 18.94
N LEU A 92 8.59 8.64 19.21
CA LEU A 92 9.43 8.67 20.40
C LEU A 92 8.63 8.87 21.70
N ASP A 93 7.46 9.49 21.62
CA ASP A 93 6.55 9.63 22.77
C ASP A 93 5.84 8.33 23.16
N LEU A 94 5.78 7.34 22.26
CA LEU A 94 5.16 6.05 22.53
C LEU A 94 6.03 5.20 23.44
N SER A 95 5.39 4.48 24.37
CA SER A 95 6.06 3.46 25.18
C SER A 95 6.60 2.31 24.31
N PRO A 96 7.59 1.53 24.79
CA PRO A 96 8.09 0.37 24.06
C PRO A 96 6.99 -0.62 23.66
N MET A 97 6.00 -0.82 24.52
CA MET A 97 4.88 -1.74 24.25
C MET A 97 3.95 -1.21 23.16
N GLU A 98 3.65 0.09 23.16
CA GLU A 98 2.86 0.71 22.09
C GLU A 98 3.56 0.62 20.72
N ARG A 99 4.88 0.78 20.67
CA ARG A 99 5.67 0.69 19.44
C ARG A 99 5.66 -0.72 18.82
N GLN A 100 5.64 -1.77 19.64
CA GLN A 100 5.65 -3.16 19.17
C GLN A 100 4.31 -3.60 18.56
N VAL A 101 3.21 -2.90 18.87
CA VAL A 101 1.86 -3.26 18.41
C VAL A 101 1.29 -2.26 17.39
N LEU A 102 2.14 -1.43 16.78
CA LEU A 102 1.69 -0.45 15.80
C LEU A 102 1.04 -1.13 14.60
N PHE A 103 -0.22 -0.79 14.36
CA PHE A 103 -0.89 -0.94 13.07
C PHE A 103 -1.91 0.19 12.94
N HIS A 104 -1.43 1.34 12.45
CA HIS A 104 -2.16 2.60 12.47
C HIS A 104 -2.34 3.15 11.07
N GLY A 105 -3.53 3.67 10.79
CA GLY A 105 -3.90 4.33 9.54
C GLY A 105 -5.18 5.12 9.71
N ARG A 106 -5.88 5.46 8.63
CA ARG A 106 -7.23 6.03 8.73
C ARG A 106 -8.28 4.90 8.68
N PRO A 107 -8.99 4.58 9.78
CA PRO A 107 -9.95 3.49 9.77
C PRO A 107 -11.20 3.83 8.95
N LEU A 108 -11.63 2.90 8.13
CA LEU A 108 -12.84 2.96 7.32
C LEU A 108 -13.77 1.81 7.74
N HIS A 109 -15.06 2.12 7.90
CA HIS A 109 -16.08 1.19 8.43
C HIS A 109 -17.29 1.14 7.49
N GLY A 110 -17.97 -0.02 7.46
CA GLY A 110 -19.24 -0.18 6.72
C GLY A 110 -19.11 -0.07 5.20
N ASN A 111 -17.91 -0.25 4.64
CA ASN A 111 -17.71 -0.18 3.20
C ASN A 111 -18.26 -1.43 2.52
N LYS A 112 -19.13 -1.22 1.54
CA LYS A 112 -19.61 -2.31 0.69
C LYS A 112 -18.50 -2.81 -0.22
N VAL A 113 -18.51 -4.12 -0.47
CA VAL A 113 -17.58 -4.73 -1.42
C VAL A 113 -17.94 -4.25 -2.83
N PHE A 114 -16.98 -3.61 -3.51
CA PHE A 114 -17.15 -3.19 -4.89
C PHE A 114 -17.33 -4.41 -5.79
N ARG A 115 -18.44 -4.46 -6.54
CA ARG A 115 -18.76 -5.57 -7.44
C ARG A 115 -18.63 -5.11 -8.87
N PHE A 116 -18.22 -6.03 -9.76
CA PHE A 116 -18.29 -5.79 -11.19
C PHE A 116 -19.74 -5.49 -11.60
N GLY A 117 -19.98 -4.29 -12.13
CA GLY A 117 -21.25 -3.88 -12.69
C GLY A 117 -21.47 -4.47 -14.08
N ARG A 118 -22.64 -4.21 -14.68
CA ARG A 118 -22.90 -4.60 -16.08
C ARG A 118 -22.04 -3.80 -17.08
N ASN A 119 -21.78 -2.52 -16.78
CA ASN A 119 -21.07 -1.59 -17.67
C ASN A 119 -19.87 -0.86 -17.03
N GLU A 120 -19.53 -1.16 -15.77
CA GLU A 120 -18.46 -0.48 -15.05
C GLU A 120 -17.53 -1.50 -14.38
N VAL A 121 -16.26 -1.45 -14.78
CA VAL A 121 -15.15 -2.18 -14.17
C VAL A 121 -14.37 -1.18 -13.32
N GLY A 122 -14.80 -0.98 -12.08
CA GLY A 122 -14.04 -0.16 -11.13
C GLY A 122 -12.75 -0.88 -10.73
N LYS A 123 -11.64 -0.15 -10.56
CA LYS A 123 -10.31 -0.69 -10.23
C LYS A 123 -10.23 -1.55 -8.95
N TRP A 124 -11.21 -1.42 -8.06
CA TRP A 124 -11.32 -2.20 -6.81
C TRP A 124 -12.41 -3.28 -6.85
N SER A 125 -13.01 -3.53 -8.02
CA SER A 125 -14.10 -4.50 -8.17
C SER A 125 -13.62 -5.94 -7.97
N VAL A 126 -14.42 -6.74 -7.26
CA VAL A 126 -14.10 -8.14 -6.95
C VAL A 126 -15.28 -9.09 -7.21
N PHE A 127 -14.97 -10.34 -7.55
CA PHE A 127 -15.98 -11.38 -7.74
C PHE A 127 -16.49 -11.94 -6.41
N LYS A 128 -17.69 -12.54 -6.42
CA LYS A 128 -18.22 -13.26 -5.24
C LYS A 128 -17.38 -14.48 -4.84
N SER A 129 -16.68 -15.08 -5.80
CA SER A 129 -15.72 -16.17 -5.53
C SER A 129 -14.47 -15.69 -4.80
N GLU A 130 -14.12 -14.40 -4.91
CA GLU A 130 -12.95 -13.80 -4.25
C GLU A 130 -13.33 -13.29 -2.86
N ILE A 131 -14.46 -12.58 -2.78
CA ILE A 131 -15.02 -12.08 -1.53
C ILE A 131 -16.51 -12.39 -1.52
N PRO A 132 -16.98 -13.38 -0.74
CA PRO A 132 -18.40 -13.75 -0.73
C PRO A 132 -19.27 -12.75 0.05
N TRP A 133 -18.68 -12.02 1.00
CA TRP A 133 -19.41 -11.10 1.88
C TRP A 133 -19.87 -9.82 1.18
N PRO A 134 -20.99 -9.21 1.61
CA PRO A 134 -21.47 -7.96 1.02
C PRO A 134 -20.66 -6.73 1.42
N GLU A 135 -19.97 -6.79 2.56
CA GLU A 135 -19.21 -5.69 3.15
C GLU A 135 -17.79 -6.16 3.50
N PHE A 136 -16.82 -5.25 3.39
CA PHE A 136 -15.48 -5.48 3.88
C PHE A 136 -15.48 -5.46 5.40
N VAL A 137 -14.54 -6.19 6.02
CA VAL A 137 -14.17 -5.91 7.41
C VAL A 137 -13.68 -4.46 7.53
N PRO A 138 -13.77 -3.82 8.70
CA PRO A 138 -13.12 -2.53 8.90
C PRO A 138 -11.66 -2.59 8.45
N TYR A 139 -11.20 -1.60 7.70
CA TYR A 139 -9.84 -1.57 7.16
C TYR A 139 -9.24 -0.16 7.24
N LEU A 140 -7.92 -0.08 7.22
CA LEU A 140 -7.17 1.16 7.20
C LEU A 140 -6.96 1.62 5.75
N MET A 141 -7.22 2.89 5.46
CA MET A 141 -6.91 3.51 4.17
C MET A 141 -5.39 3.51 3.94
N GLY A 142 -4.95 3.08 2.76
CA GLY A 142 -3.55 2.75 2.44
C GLY A 142 -2.61 3.92 2.28
N CYS A 143 -3.14 5.11 2.00
CA CYS A 143 -2.33 6.29 1.69
C CYS A 143 -1.34 6.67 2.81
N TYR A 144 -1.59 6.19 4.03
CA TYR A 144 -0.67 6.32 5.14
C TYR A 144 -0.87 5.23 6.20
N LEU A 145 0.13 4.37 6.38
CA LEU A 145 0.16 3.33 7.43
C LEU A 145 1.44 3.40 8.26
N ILE A 146 1.33 3.19 9.57
CA ILE A 146 2.45 2.95 10.48
C ILE A 146 2.32 1.56 11.06
N ILE A 147 3.34 0.73 10.86
CA ILE A 147 3.30 -0.69 11.22
C ILE A 147 4.58 -1.08 11.96
N SER A 148 4.46 -1.81 13.06
CA SER A 148 5.62 -2.37 13.77
C SER A 148 6.20 -3.55 13.00
N PHE A 149 7.50 -3.82 13.16
CA PHE A 149 8.11 -5.01 12.58
C PHE A 149 7.38 -6.30 13.01
N GLU A 150 6.97 -6.40 14.28
CA GLU A 150 6.21 -7.55 14.80
C GLU A 150 4.93 -7.83 14.01
N ASN A 151 4.22 -6.76 13.62
CA ASN A 151 3.01 -6.90 12.81
C ASN A 151 3.33 -7.16 11.34
N ILE A 152 4.39 -6.55 10.78
CA ILE A 152 4.87 -6.87 9.42
C ILE A 152 5.17 -8.36 9.29
N GLU A 153 5.93 -8.94 10.24
CA GLU A 153 6.32 -10.35 10.20
C GLU A 153 5.09 -11.28 10.27
N LYS A 154 4.16 -11.01 11.18
CA LYS A 154 2.90 -11.77 11.31
C LYS A 154 2.04 -11.67 10.04
N ILE A 155 1.87 -10.47 9.52
CA ILE A 155 1.06 -10.22 8.33
C ILE A 155 1.69 -10.87 7.10
N ALA A 156 3.00 -10.75 6.90
CA ALA A 156 3.72 -11.38 5.80
C ALA A 156 3.52 -12.91 5.80
N LEU A 157 3.55 -13.55 6.98
CA LEU A 157 3.20 -14.97 7.11
C LEU A 157 1.72 -15.21 6.74
N GLY A 158 0.80 -14.37 7.23
CA GLY A 158 -0.63 -14.48 6.93
C GLY A 158 -0.99 -14.30 5.45
N MET A 159 -0.21 -13.52 4.70
CA MET A 159 -0.37 -13.34 3.25
C MET A 159 -0.21 -14.66 2.49
N LEU A 160 0.71 -15.54 2.91
CA LEU A 160 0.93 -16.84 2.27
C LEU A 160 -0.29 -17.78 2.36
N PHE A 161 -1.20 -17.52 3.30
CA PHE A 161 -2.39 -18.35 3.57
C PHE A 161 -3.70 -17.60 3.28
N THR A 162 -3.65 -16.48 2.58
CA THR A 162 -4.83 -15.66 2.28
C THR A 162 -4.89 -15.33 0.80
N GLN A 163 -5.96 -15.77 0.13
CA GLN A 163 -6.24 -15.41 -1.26
C GLN A 163 -6.28 -13.88 -1.44
N SER A 164 -5.51 -13.36 -2.39
CA SER A 164 -5.41 -11.93 -2.66
C SER A 164 -6.55 -11.39 -3.54
N PHE A 165 -6.84 -10.09 -3.37
CA PHE A 165 -7.81 -9.35 -4.17
C PHE A 165 -7.42 -7.86 -4.36
N PRO A 166 -7.86 -7.18 -5.45
CA PRO A 166 -7.32 -5.89 -5.93
C PRO A 166 -7.25 -4.77 -4.91
N ASN A 167 -8.24 -4.66 -4.03
CA ASN A 167 -8.22 -3.68 -2.95
C ASN A 167 -7.23 -4.15 -1.88
N ASP A 168 -5.97 -3.74 -2.02
CA ASP A 168 -4.85 -4.14 -1.18
C ASP A 168 -4.99 -3.65 0.26
N ASP A 169 -5.55 -2.47 0.49
CA ASP A 169 -5.91 -1.96 1.83
C ASP A 169 -6.84 -2.92 2.58
N ALA A 170 -7.94 -3.28 1.93
CA ALA A 170 -8.92 -4.19 2.51
C ALA A 170 -8.38 -5.62 2.61
N TRP A 171 -7.53 -6.06 1.67
CA TRP A 171 -6.88 -7.38 1.73
C TRP A 171 -5.91 -7.48 2.90
N LEU A 172 -4.99 -6.51 3.00
CA LEU A 172 -4.02 -6.38 4.09
C LEU A 172 -4.73 -6.37 5.45
N CYS A 173 -5.77 -5.56 5.59
CA CYS A 173 -6.51 -5.45 6.85
C CYS A 173 -7.38 -6.68 7.14
N THR A 174 -7.84 -7.42 6.12
CA THR A 174 -8.50 -8.71 6.32
C THR A 174 -7.54 -9.72 6.96
N ILE A 175 -6.29 -9.75 6.51
CA ILE A 175 -5.25 -10.60 7.11
C ILE A 175 -5.00 -10.18 8.56
N ALA A 176 -4.78 -8.90 8.80
CA ALA A 176 -4.55 -8.36 10.14
C ALA A 176 -5.71 -8.67 11.10
N TYR A 177 -6.95 -8.51 10.64
CA TYR A 177 -8.16 -8.84 11.39
C TYR A 177 -8.21 -10.32 11.77
N ARG A 178 -7.93 -11.23 10.82
CA ARG A 178 -7.88 -12.69 11.08
C ARG A 178 -6.80 -13.07 12.08
N LEU A 179 -5.71 -12.31 12.15
CA LEU A 179 -4.61 -12.49 13.10
C LEU A 179 -4.85 -11.81 14.45
N GLY A 180 -5.99 -11.15 14.65
CA GLY A 180 -6.31 -10.43 15.89
C GLY A 180 -5.47 -9.15 16.10
N ILE A 181 -4.91 -8.58 15.03
CA ILE A 181 -4.15 -7.34 15.09
C ILE A 181 -5.12 -6.15 15.11
N GLU A 182 -5.03 -5.34 16.17
CA GLU A 182 -5.90 -4.19 16.36
C GLU A 182 -5.51 -3.02 15.42
N MET A 183 -6.45 -2.62 14.55
CA MET A 183 -6.32 -1.45 13.68
C MET A 183 -6.66 -0.17 14.44
N LYS A 184 -5.74 0.80 14.42
CA LYS A 184 -5.86 2.03 15.20
C LYS A 184 -5.85 3.27 14.31
N SER A 185 -6.55 4.32 14.76
CA SER A 185 -6.47 5.61 14.09
C SER A 185 -5.09 6.25 14.27
N VAL A 186 -4.46 6.60 13.15
CA VAL A 186 -3.18 7.30 13.10
C VAL A 186 -3.28 8.73 13.64
N GLU A 187 -4.49 9.30 13.74
CA GLU A 187 -4.70 10.61 14.35
C GLU A 187 -4.19 10.65 15.80
N LYS A 188 -4.25 9.53 16.53
CA LYS A 188 -3.68 9.44 17.89
C LYS A 188 -2.19 9.75 17.91
N ILE A 189 -1.47 9.41 16.85
CA ILE A 189 -0.03 9.65 16.68
C ILE A 189 0.22 11.03 16.05
N MET A 190 -0.59 11.43 15.07
CA MET A 190 -0.35 12.64 14.27
C MET A 190 -0.88 13.94 14.88
N ARG A 191 -1.99 13.89 15.62
CA ARG A 191 -2.69 15.10 16.12
C ARG A 191 -1.79 15.95 17.01
N ARG A 192 -0.94 15.30 17.81
CA ARG A 192 -0.03 15.98 18.76
C ARG A 192 0.91 16.98 18.10
N TYR A 193 1.28 16.76 16.84
CA TYR A 193 2.22 17.62 16.11
C TYR A 193 1.63 18.19 14.81
N GLN A 194 0.31 18.14 14.63
CA GLN A 194 -0.39 18.68 13.45
C GLN A 194 0.25 18.20 12.14
N ILE A 195 0.56 16.91 12.05
CA ILE A 195 1.09 16.33 10.81
C ILE A 195 -0.03 16.41 9.77
N PRO A 196 0.20 17.05 8.60
CA PRO A 196 -0.82 17.13 7.56
C PRO A 196 -1.20 15.72 7.10
N THR A 197 -2.47 15.39 7.16
CA THR A 197 -3.05 14.14 6.62
C THR A 197 -3.70 14.35 5.25
N GLN A 198 -3.72 15.60 4.79
CA GLN A 198 -4.24 16.02 3.50
C GLN A 198 -3.32 17.09 2.93
N LYS A 199 -3.19 17.13 1.61
CA LYS A 199 -2.45 18.17 0.90
C LYS A 199 -3.13 19.52 1.11
N PRO A 200 -2.49 20.51 1.75
CA PRO A 200 -3.06 21.85 1.84
C PRO A 200 -3.17 22.45 0.44
N THR A 201 -4.22 23.24 0.18
CA THR A 201 -4.48 23.85 -1.14
C THR A 201 -3.34 24.74 -1.66
N TYR A 202 -2.44 25.17 -0.79
CA TYR A 202 -1.29 26.04 -1.09
C TYR A 202 0.05 25.31 -1.27
N PHE A 203 0.10 23.98 -1.10
CA PHE A 203 1.34 23.22 -1.25
C PHE A 203 1.70 23.03 -2.73
N LYS A 204 2.68 23.79 -3.22
CA LYS A 204 3.28 23.53 -4.54
C LYS A 204 4.12 22.26 -4.46
N SER A 205 3.82 21.28 -5.31
CA SER A 205 4.65 20.08 -5.47
C SER A 205 6.06 20.51 -5.84
N ILE A 206 7.04 20.21 -4.99
CA ILE A 206 8.45 20.57 -5.22
C ILE A 206 9.04 19.69 -6.34
N HIS A 207 8.45 18.50 -6.52
CA HIS A 207 8.66 17.64 -7.67
C HIS A 207 7.29 17.36 -8.32
N LYS A 208 7.03 17.96 -9.49
CA LYS A 208 6.00 17.44 -10.39
C LYS A 208 6.62 16.21 -11.07
N LYS A 209 6.48 15.01 -10.49
CA LYS A 209 6.47 13.82 -11.34
C LYS A 209 5.10 13.79 -11.99
N CYS A 210 5.09 14.03 -13.30
CA CYS A 210 3.91 14.08 -14.13
C CYS A 210 3.22 12.71 -14.12
N PHE A 211 2.03 12.63 -13.54
CA PHE A 211 1.02 11.68 -13.99
C PHE A 211 -0.33 12.39 -13.89
N ASP A 212 -0.68 13.12 -14.95
CA ASP A 212 -2.04 13.58 -15.18
C ASP A 212 -2.85 12.37 -15.66
N PHE A 213 -3.78 11.90 -14.83
CA PHE A 213 -4.82 10.98 -15.28
C PHE A 213 -6.13 11.76 -15.42
N HIS A 214 -6.58 11.92 -16.66
CA HIS A 214 -7.93 12.36 -17.01
C HIS A 214 -8.96 11.28 -16.69
#